data_AF-A0A433EVG9-F1
#
_entry.id   AF-A0A433EVG9-F1
#
_cell.length_a   1.000
_cell.length_b   1.000
_cell.length_c   1.000
_cell.angle_alpha   90.00
_cell.angle_beta   90.00
_cell.angle_gamma   90.00
#
_symmetry.space_group_name_H-M   'P 1'
#
loop_
_entity.id
_entity.type
_entity.pdbx_description
1 polymer ?
#
loop_
_entity_poly.entity_id
_entity_poly.type
_entity_poly.pdbx_seq_one_letter_code
_entity_poly.pdbx_strand_id
1 'polypeptide(L)' 'MPAPYPQEFREDVVRVARSREDGITIAQIAKDFGVHEMTLHKWIRQADI' A
#
# COMPACT_ATOMS: atom_id res chain seq x y z
N MET A 1 -6.32 14.55 -15.03
CA MET A 1 -5.53 14.86 -13.82
C MET A 1 -4.68 13.64 -13.51
N PRO A 2 -3.37 13.79 -13.21
CA PRO A 2 -2.57 12.65 -12.77
C PRO A 2 -3.18 12.08 -11.48
N ALA A 3 -3.14 10.76 -11.32
CA ALA A 3 -3.54 10.14 -10.06
C ALA A 3 -2.68 10.74 -8.93
N PRO A 4 -3.26 11.01 -7.74
CA PRO A 4 -2.53 11.64 -6.62
C PRO A 4 -1.32 10.82 -6.16
N TYR A 5 -1.31 9.52 -6.46
CA TYR A 5 -0.19 8.63 -6.18
C TYR A 5 0.33 8.02 -7.49
N PRO A 6 1.61 8.27 -7.86
CA PRO A 6 2.26 7.61 -9.00
C PRO A 6 2.15 6.08 -8.92
N GLN A 7 2.26 5.40 -10.07
CA GLN A 7 2.20 3.94 -10.09
C GLN A 7 3.36 3.30 -9.34
N GLU A 8 4.59 3.77 -9.57
CA GLU A 8 5.80 3.28 -8.88
C GLU A 8 5.66 3.35 -7.36
N PHE A 9 5.12 4.46 -6.84
CA PHE A 9 4.84 4.60 -5.41
C PHE A 9 3.87 3.53 -4.90
N ARG A 10 2.77 3.30 -5.63
CA ARG A 10 1.78 2.28 -5.24
C ARG A 10 2.40 0.88 -5.23
N GLU A 11 3.23 0.57 -6.22
CA GLU A 11 3.91 -0.72 -6.32
C GLU A 11 4.91 -0.92 -5.18
N ASP A 12 5.68 0.09 -4.81
CA ASP A 12 6.59 0.02 -3.68
C ASP A 12 5.86 -0.18 -2.34
N VAL A 13 4.78 0.57 -2.10
CA VAL A 13 4.00 0.40 -0.88
C VAL A 13 3.33 -0.99 -0.84
N VAL A 14 2.81 -1.48 -1.96
CA VAL A 14 2.25 -2.84 -2.04
C VAL A 14 3.32 -3.91 -1.80
N ARG A 15 4.53 -3.73 -2.32
CA ARG A 15 5.67 -4.63 -2.08
C ARG A 15 6.02 -4.68 -0.60
N VAL A 16 6.14 -3.53 0.07
CA VAL A 16 6.39 -3.47 1.52
C VAL A 16 5.24 -4.12 2.30
N ALA A 17 4.01 -3.86 1.90
CA ALA A 17 2.84 -4.46 2.54
C ALA A 17 2.75 -5.99 2.38
N ARG A 18 3.23 -6.54 1.26
CA ARG A 18 3.30 -8.00 1.01
C ARG A 18 4.46 -8.66 1.74
N SER A 19 5.62 -7.99 1.82
CA SER A 19 6.81 -8.48 2.51
C SER A 19 6.88 -8.10 4.00
N ARG A 20 5.76 -7.66 4.58
CA ARG A 20 5.70 -7.21 5.98
C ARG A 20 5.98 -8.38 6.93
N GLU A 21 6.69 -8.09 8.02
CA GLU A 21 6.96 -9.07 9.08
C GLU A 21 5.70 -9.41 9.88
N ASP A 22 5.71 -10.59 10.50
CA ASP A 22 4.62 -11.05 11.35
C ASP A 22 4.47 -10.09 12.56
N GLY A 23 3.28 -9.52 12.70
CA GLY A 23 2.99 -8.46 13.69
C GLY A 23 2.96 -7.03 13.12
N ILE A 24 3.45 -6.79 11.90
CA ILE A 24 3.25 -5.51 11.21
C ILE A 24 1.90 -5.51 10.49
N THR A 25 1.08 -4.52 10.83
CA THR A 25 -0.26 -4.37 10.25
C THR A 25 -0.27 -3.50 9.00
N ILE A 26 -1.25 -3.72 8.12
CA ILE A 26 -1.48 -2.86 6.95
C ILE A 26 -1.75 -1.41 7.37
N ALA A 27 -2.47 -1.20 8.48
CA ALA A 27 -2.72 0.12 9.06
C ALA A 27 -1.42 0.87 9.41
N GLN A 28 -0.44 0.18 10.01
CA GLN A 28 0.85 0.79 10.36
C GLN A 28 1.61 1.20 9.10
N ILE A 29 1.72 0.30 8.13
CA ILE A 29 2.39 0.59 6.85
C ILE A 29 1.70 1.76 6.15
N ALA A 30 0.37 1.75 6.08
CA ALA A 30 -0.40 2.83 5.48
C ALA A 30 -0.11 4.18 6.16
N LYS A 31 -0.05 4.19 7.50
CA LYS A 31 0.29 5.37 8.29
C LYS A 31 1.72 5.87 8.02
N ASP A 32 2.71 4.99 7.97
CA ASP A 32 4.10 5.33 7.67
C ASP A 32 4.26 5.96 6.27
N PHE A 33 3.51 5.47 5.28
CA PHE A 33 3.51 6.01 3.93
C PHE A 33 2.53 7.19 3.71
N GLY A 34 1.81 7.62 4.76
CA GLY A 34 0.86 8.73 4.68
C GLY A 34 -0.38 8.44 3.81
N VAL A 35 -0.72 7.16 3.62
CA VAL A 35 -1.89 6.72 2.86
C VAL A 35 -2.98 6.21 3.78
N HIS A 36 -4.23 6.32 3.33
CA HIS A 36 -5.35 5.74 4.08
C HIS A 36 -5.30 4.20 4.00
N GLU A 37 -5.54 3.50 5.11
CA GLU A 37 -5.48 2.03 5.18
C GLU A 37 -6.36 1.37 4.10
N MET A 38 -7.60 1.83 3.95
CA MET A 38 -8.53 1.34 2.93
C MET A 38 -7.99 1.47 1.48
N THR A 39 -7.16 2.50 1.23
CA THR A 39 -6.52 2.72 -0.06
C THR A 39 -5.42 1.67 -0.30
N LEU A 40 -4.61 1.38 0.70
CA LEU A 40 -3.59 0.34 0.62
C LEU A 40 -4.22 -1.05 0.42
N HIS A 41 -5.32 -1.36 1.11
CA HIS A 41 -6.07 -2.60 0.86
C HIS A 41 -6.55 -2.74 -0.59
N LYS A 42 -7.04 -1.64 -1.18
CA LYS A 42 -7.46 -1.64 -2.60
C LYS A 42 -6.28 -1.94 -3.52
N TRP A 43 -5.12 -1.32 -3.30
CA TRP A 43 -3.94 -1.56 -4.13
C TRP A 43 -3.42 -2.98 -4.03
N ILE A 44 -3.38 -3.55 -2.82
CA ILE A 44 -2.98 -4.96 -2.62
C ILE A 44 -3.91 -5.90 -3.39
N ARG A 45 -5.22 -5.66 -3.33
CA ARG A 45 -6.22 -6.45 -4.07
C ARG A 45 -6.10 -6.27 -5.58
N GLN A 46 -5.83 -5.06 -6.06
CA GLN A 46 -5.63 -4.79 -7.49
C GLN A 46 -4.36 -5.43 -8.04
N ALA A 47 -3.31 -5.57 -7.23
CA ALA A 47 -2.06 -6.22 -7.62
C ALA A 47 -2.13 -7.76 -7.56
N ASP A 48 -3.24 -8.33 -7.12
CA ASP A 48 -3.49 -9.78 -7.05
C ASP A 48 -4.38 -10.28 -8.21
N ILE A 49 -4.85 -9.35 -9.06
CA ILE A 49 -5.72 -9.60 -10.23
C ILE A 49 -4.88 -9.67 -11.50
#